data_AF-A0A524L9Y2-F1
#
_entry.id   AF-A0A524L9Y2-F1
#
_cell.length_a   1.000
_cell.length_b   1.000
_cell.length_c   1.000
_cell.angle_alpha   90.00
_cell.angle_beta   90.00
_cell.angle_gamma   90.00
#
_symmetry.space_group_name_H-M   'P 1'
#
loop_
_entity.id
_entity.type
_entity.pdbx_description
1 polymer ?
#
loop_
_entity_poly.entity_id
_entity_poly.type
_entity_poly.pdbx_seq_one_letter_code
_entity_poly.pdbx_strand_id
1 'polypeptide(L)'
;MGVRRLRSLFGVLPALALAIACAGLPGREPVASEEERRAYATALVPLASNPTEATRRLESFVALHPESPLVDDATLRLAELARARGDLDAASRQYRKVVVEHPRGDRVDSARLGLARLELSRGNRAAADSVLRPMRLARLSPEERQLAYRVYADLAADPGDRLRWLARVRSG
;
A
#
# COMPACT_ATOMS: atom_id res chain seq x y z
N MET A 1 -33.35 -57.85 -57.36
CA MET A 1 -33.24 -56.44 -57.80
C MET A 1 -32.75 -55.65 -56.59
N GLY A 2 -31.68 -54.87 -56.55
CA GLY A 2 -30.70 -54.37 -57.49
C GLY A 2 -29.86 -53.36 -56.70
N VAL A 3 -28.62 -53.74 -56.43
CA VAL A 3 -27.40 -53.01 -56.03
C VAL A 3 -27.35 -51.46 -56.10
N ARG A 4 -26.53 -50.89 -55.17
CA ARG A 4 -25.56 -49.76 -55.33
C ARG A 4 -26.11 -48.31 -55.27
N ARG A 5 -25.49 -47.27 -54.67
CA ARG A 5 -24.16 -46.93 -54.07
C ARG A 5 -24.37 -45.86 -52.94
N LEU A 6 -23.70 -45.87 -51.79
CA LEU A 6 -22.36 -45.35 -51.42
C LEU A 6 -22.07 -43.85 -51.67
N ARG A 7 -21.93 -43.07 -50.57
CA ARG A 7 -21.11 -41.84 -50.34
C ARG A 7 -21.35 -41.41 -48.87
N SER A 8 -20.53 -41.75 -47.87
CA SER A 8 -19.18 -41.25 -47.49
C SER A 8 -19.18 -39.91 -46.74
N LEU A 9 -18.34 -39.89 -45.68
CA LEU A 9 -17.74 -38.76 -44.93
C LEU A 9 -18.56 -38.20 -43.75
N PHE A 10 -18.01 -37.75 -42.62
CA PHE A 10 -16.76 -37.88 -41.84
C PHE A 10 -16.93 -36.83 -40.71
N GLY A 11 -16.28 -37.00 -39.55
CA GLY A 11 -16.13 -35.93 -38.53
C GLY A 11 -16.89 -36.20 -37.23
N VAL A 12 -16.32 -36.92 -36.26
CA VAL A 12 -15.39 -36.41 -35.23
C VAL A 12 -16.02 -35.28 -34.40
N LEU A 13 -16.58 -35.63 -33.23
CA LEU A 13 -16.85 -34.71 -32.12
C LEU A 13 -15.64 -34.75 -31.18
N PRO A 14 -14.81 -33.69 -31.08
CA PRO A 14 -13.64 -33.70 -30.24
C PRO A 14 -13.92 -33.20 -28.81
N ALA A 15 -13.17 -33.79 -27.89
CA ALA A 15 -12.48 -33.15 -26.77
C ALA A 15 -13.33 -32.49 -25.67
N LEU A 16 -13.50 -33.26 -24.60
CA LEU A 16 -13.56 -32.81 -23.20
C LEU A 16 -12.41 -31.82 -22.93
N ALA A 17 -12.69 -30.52 -22.92
CA ALA A 17 -11.73 -29.50 -22.60
C ALA A 17 -11.46 -29.48 -21.09
N LEU A 18 -10.32 -30.06 -20.72
CA LEU A 18 -9.65 -29.88 -19.44
C LEU A 18 -9.26 -28.40 -19.29
N ALA A 19 -10.06 -27.59 -18.58
CA ALA A 19 -9.63 -26.25 -18.20
C ALA A 19 -8.81 -26.35 -16.90
N ILE A 20 -7.51 -26.27 -17.13
CA ILE A 20 -6.38 -26.36 -16.22
C ILE A 20 -6.52 -25.34 -15.07
N ALA A 21 -6.36 -25.86 -13.86
CA ALA A 21 -5.72 -25.26 -12.69
C ALA A 21 -5.78 -23.72 -12.54
N CYS A 22 -6.63 -23.25 -11.63
CA CYS A 22 -6.32 -22.06 -10.82
C CYS A 22 -5.20 -22.40 -9.82
N ALA A 23 -4.03 -22.80 -10.32
CA ALA A 23 -2.80 -22.66 -9.56
C ALA A 23 -2.47 -21.17 -9.60
N GLY A 24 -2.67 -20.49 -8.47
CA GLY A 24 -2.24 -19.12 -8.28
C GLY A 24 -0.74 -19.02 -8.55
N LEU A 25 -0.39 -18.63 -9.78
CA LEU A 25 0.92 -18.07 -10.03
C LEU A 25 1.04 -16.86 -9.11
N PRO A 26 2.11 -16.72 -8.32
CA PRO A 26 2.37 -15.48 -7.63
C PRO A 26 2.45 -14.40 -8.70
N GLY A 27 1.36 -13.64 -8.84
CA GLY A 27 1.24 -12.60 -9.84
C GLY A 27 2.40 -11.65 -9.60
N ARG A 28 3.28 -11.53 -10.59
CA ARG A 28 4.35 -10.54 -10.60
C ARG A 28 3.69 -9.21 -10.26
N GLU A 29 4.05 -8.62 -9.12
CA GLU A 29 3.49 -7.34 -8.71
C GLU A 29 3.64 -6.36 -9.88
N PRO A 30 2.58 -5.61 -10.24
CA PRO A 30 2.66 -4.69 -11.36
C PRO A 30 3.81 -3.72 -11.07
N VAL A 31 4.74 -3.61 -12.02
CA VAL A 31 5.90 -2.72 -11.91
C VAL A 31 5.56 -1.45 -12.67
N ALA A 32 5.78 -0.31 -12.04
CA ALA A 32 5.53 0.99 -12.66
C ALA A 32 6.33 1.15 -13.96
N SER A 33 5.69 1.74 -14.97
CA SER A 33 6.32 1.98 -16.26
C SER A 33 7.47 2.98 -16.13
N GLU A 34 8.36 3.04 -17.12
CA GLU A 34 9.43 4.04 -17.11
C GLU A 34 8.91 5.47 -17.09
N GLU A 35 7.80 5.72 -17.79
CA GLU A 35 7.12 7.01 -17.80
C GLU A 35 6.57 7.35 -16.40
N GLU A 36 5.87 6.43 -15.75
CA GLU A 36 5.35 6.62 -14.40
C GLU A 36 6.47 6.87 -13.39
N ARG A 37 7.56 6.10 -13.47
CA ARG A 37 8.74 6.29 -12.60
C ARG A 37 9.35 7.68 -12.79
N ARG A 38 9.46 8.16 -14.03
CA ARG A 38 9.97 9.51 -14.34
C ARG A 38 9.02 10.60 -13.87
N ALA A 39 7.72 10.42 -14.07
CA ALA A 39 6.70 11.37 -13.64
C ALA A 39 6.72 11.50 -12.10
N TYR A 40 6.75 10.37 -11.38
CA TYR A 40 6.88 10.33 -9.93
C TYR A 40 8.19 10.97 -9.45
N ALA A 41 9.33 10.61 -10.04
CA ALA A 41 10.63 11.21 -9.69
C ALA A 41 10.63 12.73 -9.90
N THR A 42 10.04 13.22 -10.99
CA THR A 42 9.90 14.65 -11.30
C THR A 42 9.00 15.37 -10.29
N ALA A 43 7.97 14.69 -9.77
CA ALA A 43 7.12 15.21 -8.73
C ALA A 43 7.85 15.39 -7.38
N LEU A 44 8.88 14.58 -7.12
CA LEU A 44 9.69 14.65 -5.90
C LEU A 44 10.84 15.67 -5.96
N VAL A 45 11.26 16.13 -7.14
CA VAL A 45 12.36 17.10 -7.29
C VAL A 45 12.24 18.32 -6.35
N PRO A 46 11.08 19.00 -6.25
CA PRO A 46 10.94 20.16 -5.39
C PRO A 46 10.68 19.82 -3.91
N LEU A 47 10.73 18.56 -3.48
CA LEU A 47 10.29 18.15 -2.14
C LEU A 47 11.02 18.90 -1.01
N ALA A 48 12.34 19.10 -1.15
CA ALA A 48 13.14 19.80 -0.15
C ALA A 48 13.09 21.33 -0.28
N SER A 49 12.99 21.86 -1.51
CA SER A 49 13.10 23.29 -1.78
C SER A 49 11.75 24.02 -1.82
N ASN A 50 10.70 23.34 -2.31
CA ASN A 50 9.35 23.87 -2.41
C ASN A 50 8.30 22.75 -2.21
N PRO A 51 7.99 22.41 -0.94
CA PRO A 51 7.03 21.36 -0.60
C PRO A 51 5.62 21.60 -1.17
N THR A 52 5.24 22.85 -1.38
CA THR A 52 3.94 23.21 -1.99
C THR A 52 3.89 22.82 -3.47
N GLU A 53 4.97 23.08 -4.21
CA GLU A 53 5.09 22.63 -5.60
C GLU A 53 5.16 21.10 -5.68
N ALA A 54 5.89 20.45 -4.78
CA ALA A 54 5.92 18.98 -4.70
C ALA A 54 4.52 18.39 -4.48
N THR A 55 3.73 19.00 -3.59
CA THR A 55 2.34 18.61 -3.34
C THR A 55 1.52 18.64 -4.63
N ARG A 56 1.56 19.76 -5.38
CA ARG A 56 0.82 19.88 -6.65
C ARG A 56 1.25 18.84 -7.69
N ARG A 57 2.55 18.56 -7.80
CA ARG A 57 3.05 17.58 -8.77
C ARG A 57 2.66 16.15 -8.38
N LEU A 58 2.68 15.82 -7.09
CA LEU A 58 2.22 14.52 -6.59
C LEU A 58 0.72 14.34 -6.78
N GLU A 59 -0.09 15.38 -6.54
CA GLU A 59 -1.53 15.37 -6.84
C GLU A 59 -1.78 15.15 -8.34
N SER A 60 -1.03 15.84 -9.21
CA SER A 60 -1.10 15.64 -10.66
C SER A 60 -0.69 14.23 -11.07
N PHE A 61 0.35 13.65 -10.45
CA PHE A 61 0.78 12.29 -10.72
C PHE A 61 -0.34 11.28 -10.40
N VAL A 62 -0.95 11.38 -9.22
CA VAL A 62 -2.06 10.52 -8.81
C VAL A 62 -3.27 10.67 -9.75
N ALA A 63 -3.55 11.87 -10.24
CA ALA A 63 -4.65 12.12 -11.16
C ALA A 63 -4.40 11.56 -12.58
N LEU A 64 -3.16 11.65 -13.07
CA LEU A 64 -2.78 11.22 -14.43
C LEU A 64 -2.47 9.72 -14.50
N HIS A 65 -2.01 9.11 -13.40
CA HIS A 65 -1.63 7.71 -13.34
C HIS A 65 -2.32 6.96 -12.19
N PRO A 66 -3.66 6.94 -12.12
CA PRO A 66 -4.41 6.40 -10.96
C PRO A 66 -4.24 4.90 -10.73
N GLU A 67 -3.82 4.15 -11.76
CA GLU A 67 -3.56 2.71 -11.67
C GLU A 67 -2.07 2.38 -11.46
N SER A 68 -1.20 3.41 -11.39
CA SER A 68 0.23 3.16 -11.23
C SER A 68 0.50 2.48 -9.89
N PRO A 69 1.42 1.51 -9.85
CA PRO A 69 1.91 0.93 -8.60
C PRO A 69 2.55 1.93 -7.63
N LEU A 70 2.85 3.16 -8.08
CA LEU A 70 3.42 4.24 -7.25
C LEU A 70 2.37 5.20 -6.67
N VAL A 71 1.08 4.91 -6.83
CA VAL A 71 0.02 5.78 -6.29
C VAL A 71 0.01 5.77 -4.76
N ASP A 72 0.27 4.64 -4.11
CA ASP A 72 0.36 4.56 -2.65
C ASP A 72 1.60 5.29 -2.12
N ASP A 73 2.75 5.17 -2.80
CA ASP A 73 3.93 6.02 -2.62
C ASP A 73 3.59 7.51 -2.66
N ALA A 74 2.98 7.99 -3.75
CA ALA A 74 2.64 9.39 -3.92
C ALA A 74 1.63 9.87 -2.86
N THR A 75 0.61 9.05 -2.57
CA THR A 75 -0.42 9.35 -1.57
C THR A 75 0.16 9.39 -0.15
N LEU A 76 1.11 8.50 0.17
CA LEU A 76 1.83 8.55 1.44
C LEU A 76 2.64 9.84 1.57
N ARG A 77 3.35 10.26 0.51
CA ARG A 77 4.08 11.54 0.50
C ARG A 77 3.17 12.75 0.68
N LEU A 78 1.99 12.75 0.06
CA LEU A 78 0.97 13.78 0.27
C LEU A 78 0.51 13.84 1.73
N ALA A 79 0.33 12.68 2.38
CA ALA A 79 -0.01 12.63 3.80
C ALA A 79 1.11 13.22 4.69
N GLU A 80 2.36 12.89 4.40
CA GLU A 80 3.53 13.40 5.13
C GLU A 80 3.71 14.91 4.96
N LEU A 81 3.52 15.42 3.75
CA LEU A 81 3.55 16.85 3.45
C LEU A 81 2.43 17.60 4.17
N ALA A 82 1.21 17.05 4.15
CA ALA A 82 0.08 17.60 4.88
C ALA A 82 0.33 17.61 6.40
N ARG A 83 0.95 16.55 6.94
CA ARG A 83 1.33 16.49 8.35
C ARG A 83 2.40 17.52 8.69
N ALA A 84 3.42 17.67 7.83
CA ALA A 84 4.52 18.62 8.03
C ALA A 84 4.05 20.08 8.05
N ARG A 85 3.02 20.43 7.26
CA ARG A 85 2.38 21.75 7.29
C ARG A 85 1.36 21.96 8.41
N GLY A 86 1.15 20.96 9.29
CA GLY A 86 0.18 21.02 10.38
C GLY A 86 -1.27 20.74 10.00
N ASP A 87 -1.55 20.41 8.74
CA ASP A 87 -2.89 20.04 8.27
C ASP A 87 -3.15 18.56 8.57
N LEU A 88 -3.42 18.28 9.85
CA LEU A 88 -3.58 16.92 10.36
C LEU A 88 -4.81 16.21 9.78
N ASP A 89 -5.82 16.98 9.37
CA ASP A 89 -7.03 16.44 8.77
C ASP A 89 -6.77 15.99 7.33
N ALA A 90 -6.07 16.79 6.51
CA ALA A 90 -5.64 16.34 5.20
C ALA A 90 -4.68 15.15 5.30
N ALA A 91 -3.73 15.18 6.24
CA ALA A 91 -2.83 14.06 6.47
C ALA A 91 -3.60 12.77 6.79
N SER A 92 -4.58 12.86 7.68
CA SER A 92 -5.44 11.72 8.05
C SER A 92 -6.22 11.17 6.86
N ARG A 93 -6.77 12.04 6.00
CA ARG A 93 -7.47 11.62 4.78
C ARG A 93 -6.54 10.85 3.85
N GLN A 94 -5.33 11.38 3.60
CA GLN A 94 -4.37 10.74 2.70
C GLN A 94 -3.82 9.42 3.25
N TYR A 95 -3.47 9.35 4.55
CA TYR A 95 -3.07 8.07 5.15
C TYR A 95 -4.19 7.03 5.07
N ARG A 96 -5.44 7.42 5.35
CA ARG A 96 -6.60 6.53 5.24
C ARG A 96 -6.80 6.03 3.81
N LYS A 97 -6.58 6.91 2.82
CA LYS A 97 -6.65 6.55 1.40
C LYS A 97 -5.69 5.40 1.08
N VAL A 98 -4.42 5.49 1.50
CA VAL A 98 -3.45 4.39 1.34
C VAL A 98 -3.94 3.11 2.02
N VAL A 99 -4.42 3.20 3.26
CA VAL A 99 -4.85 2.02 4.03
C VAL A 99 -6.07 1.31 3.42
N VAL A 100 -7.00 2.07 2.84
CA VAL A 100 -8.26 1.55 2.31
C VAL A 100 -8.15 1.13 0.85
N GLU A 101 -7.51 1.95 0.01
CA GLU A 101 -7.45 1.75 -1.44
C GLU A 101 -6.26 0.84 -1.83
N HIS A 102 -5.19 0.81 -1.03
CA HIS A 102 -3.98 0.03 -1.28
C HIS A 102 -3.64 -0.94 -0.12
N PRO A 103 -4.58 -1.81 0.32
CA PRO A 103 -4.41 -2.63 1.53
C PRO A 103 -3.28 -3.67 1.44
N ARG A 104 -2.79 -3.96 0.22
CA ARG A 104 -1.66 -4.87 -0.05
C ARG A 104 -0.38 -4.13 -0.47
N GLY A 105 -0.46 -2.83 -0.76
CA GLY A 105 0.66 -1.99 -1.18
C GLY A 105 1.81 -2.01 -0.18
N ASP A 106 3.02 -1.69 -0.64
CA ASP A 106 4.22 -1.70 0.21
C ASP A 106 4.21 -0.54 1.23
N ARG A 107 3.47 0.53 0.95
CA ARG A 107 3.30 1.69 1.83
C ARG A 107 2.20 1.57 2.88
N VAL A 108 1.41 0.50 2.85
CA VAL A 108 0.25 0.36 3.75
C VAL A 108 0.64 0.42 5.22
N ASP A 109 1.78 -0.16 5.60
CA ASP A 109 2.23 -0.20 6.99
C ASP A 109 2.82 1.14 7.45
N SER A 110 3.53 1.85 6.56
CA SER A 110 3.96 3.24 6.79
C SER A 110 2.75 4.16 6.99
N ALA A 111 1.70 4.00 6.18
CA ALA A 111 0.48 4.78 6.30
C ALA A 111 -0.30 4.47 7.59
N ARG A 112 -0.37 3.20 8.00
CA ARG A 112 -0.95 2.80 9.30
C ARG A 112 -0.21 3.45 10.46
N LEU A 113 1.12 3.42 10.43
CA LEU A 113 1.95 4.05 11.46
C LEU A 113 1.70 5.58 11.53
N GLY A 114 1.66 6.24 10.37
CA GLY A 114 1.34 7.67 10.26
C GLY A 114 -0.05 8.00 10.84
N LEU A 115 -1.08 7.26 10.42
CA LEU A 115 -2.45 7.45 10.89
C LEU A 115 -2.59 7.19 12.39
N ALA A 116 -1.99 6.10 12.90
CA ALA A 116 -2.05 5.78 14.33
C ALA A 116 -1.41 6.87 15.21
N ARG A 117 -0.32 7.50 14.74
CA ARG A 117 0.29 8.64 15.44
C ARG A 117 -0.63 9.85 15.48
N LEU A 118 -1.36 10.13 14.39
CA LEU A 118 -2.35 11.19 14.37
C LEU A 118 -3.50 10.90 15.34
N GLU A 119 -4.01 9.67 15.35
CA GLU A 119 -5.06 9.27 16.29
C GLU A 119 -4.59 9.35 17.75
N LEU A 120 -3.34 8.95 18.05
CA LEU A 120 -2.76 9.15 19.38
C LEU A 120 -2.66 10.63 19.77
N SER A 121 -2.23 11.51 18.87
CA SER A 121 -2.20 12.96 19.15
C SER A 121 -3.58 13.57 19.40
N ARG A 122 -4.64 12.92 18.91
CA ARG A 122 -6.04 13.28 19.16
C ARG A 122 -6.61 12.64 20.42
N GLY A 123 -5.85 11.80 21.12
CA GLY A 123 -6.33 11.03 22.27
C GLY A 123 -7.12 9.77 21.91
N ASN A 124 -7.29 9.47 20.61
CA ASN A 124 -8.08 8.34 20.10
C ASN A 124 -7.27 7.04 20.13
N ARG A 125 -6.87 6.59 21.33
CA ARG A 125 -6.04 5.39 21.53
C ARG A 125 -6.64 4.13 20.90
N ALA A 126 -7.95 3.94 21.02
CA ALA A 126 -8.64 2.79 20.45
C ALA A 126 -8.58 2.78 18.91
N ALA A 127 -8.67 3.94 18.26
CA ALA A 127 -8.53 4.05 16.81
C ALA A 127 -7.09 3.75 16.37
N ALA A 128 -6.10 4.29 17.11
CA ALA A 128 -4.69 4.01 16.85
C ALA A 128 -4.37 2.51 16.96
N ASP A 129 -4.80 1.84 18.02
CA ASP A 129 -4.65 0.38 18.18
C ASP A 129 -5.27 -0.38 17.00
N SER A 130 -6.49 -0.01 16.61
CA SER A 130 -7.19 -0.69 15.53
C SER A 130 -6.49 -0.59 14.17
N VAL A 131 -5.92 0.58 13.87
CA VAL A 131 -5.18 0.82 12.63
C VAL A 131 -3.86 0.04 12.60
N LEU A 132 -3.21 -0.17 13.74
CA LEU A 132 -1.93 -0.88 13.82
C LEU A 132 -2.06 -2.40 13.86
N ARG A 133 -3.21 -2.96 14.25
CA ARG A 133 -3.42 -4.41 14.33
C ARG A 133 -2.98 -5.20 13.09
N PRO A 134 -3.28 -4.78 11.84
CA PRO A 134 -2.81 -5.48 10.64
C PRO A 134 -1.37 -5.12 10.22
N MET A 135 -0.68 -4.25 10.96
CA MET A 135 0.62 -3.71 10.56
C MET A 135 1.73 -4.76 10.66
N ARG A 136 2.48 -4.95 9.57
CA ARG A 136 3.61 -5.88 9.55
C ARG A 136 4.90 -5.10 9.76
N LEU A 137 5.39 -5.10 11.00
CA LEU A 137 6.66 -4.45 11.38
C LEU A 137 7.83 -4.79 10.45
N ALA A 138 7.85 -5.98 9.85
CA ALA A 138 8.86 -6.41 8.90
C ALA A 138 8.94 -5.54 7.62
N ARG A 139 7.81 -4.97 7.16
CA ARG A 139 7.71 -4.15 5.94
C ARG A 139 8.18 -2.70 6.14
N LEU A 140 8.32 -2.27 7.38
CA LEU A 140 8.79 -0.92 7.72
C LEU A 140 10.30 -0.78 7.54
N SER A 141 10.76 0.44 7.24
CA SER A 141 12.17 0.79 7.33
C SER A 141 12.68 0.63 8.77
N PRO A 142 13.99 0.51 9.02
CA PRO A 142 14.54 0.50 10.38
C PRO A 142 14.06 1.69 11.24
N GLU A 143 14.05 2.89 10.66
CA GLU A 143 13.63 4.13 11.33
C GLU A 143 12.13 4.12 11.66
N GLU A 144 11.30 3.67 10.73
CA GLU A 144 9.86 3.51 10.93
C GLU A 144 9.56 2.43 11.98
N ARG A 145 10.35 1.35 12.00
CA ARG A 145 10.20 0.27 12.98
C ARG A 145 10.50 0.74 14.40
N GLN A 146 11.53 1.58 14.55
CA GLN A 146 11.85 2.25 15.81
C GLN A 146 10.71 3.13 16.29
N LEU A 147 10.14 3.92 15.37
CA LEU A 147 8.97 4.73 15.65
C LEU A 147 7.75 3.86 16.03
N ALA A 148 7.51 2.76 15.32
CA ALA A 148 6.43 1.82 15.63
C ALA A 148 6.57 1.22 17.02
N TYR A 149 7.78 0.87 17.48
CA TYR A 149 8.00 0.39 18.83
C TYR A 149 7.62 1.43 19.90
N ARG A 150 7.92 2.72 19.67
CA ARG A 150 7.49 3.80 20.57
C ARG A 150 5.97 3.91 20.61
N VAL A 151 5.32 3.86 19.45
CA VAL A 151 3.85 3.92 19.35
C VAL A 151 3.20 2.73 20.08
N TYR A 152 3.74 1.52 19.92
CA TYR A 152 3.26 0.36 20.67
C TYR A 152 3.52 0.46 22.18
N ALA A 153 4.66 1.02 22.59
CA ALA A 153 4.93 1.30 23.99
C ALA A 153 3.93 2.32 24.58
N ASP A 154 3.56 3.34 23.81
CA ASP A 154 2.57 4.33 24.21
C ASP A 154 1.17 3.74 24.29
N LEU A 155 0.84 2.75 23.44
CA LEU A 155 -0.45 2.05 23.43
C LEU A 155 -0.56 0.95 24.50
N ALA A 156 0.56 0.42 25.00
CA ALA A 156 0.59 -0.65 25.98
C ALA A 156 -0.26 -0.31 27.23
N ALA A 157 -1.15 -1.23 27.60
CA ALA A 157 -2.02 -1.08 28.76
C ALA A 157 -1.29 -1.36 30.07
N ASP A 158 -0.41 -2.36 30.09
CA ASP A 158 0.39 -2.72 31.27
C ASP A 158 1.85 -2.24 31.16
N PRO A 159 2.51 -1.97 32.31
CA PRO A 159 3.91 -1.53 32.32
C PRO A 159 4.90 -2.54 31.75
N GLY A 160 4.62 -3.84 31.84
CA GLY A 160 5.52 -4.89 31.35
C GLY A 160 5.63 -4.85 29.83
N ASP A 161 4.49 -4.79 29.14
CA ASP A 161 4.39 -4.70 27.68
C ASP A 161 5.08 -3.42 27.18
N ARG A 162 4.86 -2.30 27.88
CA ARG A 162 5.53 -1.04 27.59
C ARG A 162 7.05 -1.19 27.64
N LEU A 163 7.59 -1.80 28.69
CA LEU A 163 9.03 -2.00 28.84
C LEU A 163 9.60 -2.91 27.75
N ARG A 164 8.88 -3.96 27.34
CA ARG A 164 9.31 -4.85 26.23
C ARG A 164 9.43 -4.08 24.92
N TRP A 165 8.51 -3.17 24.62
CA TRP A 165 8.61 -2.33 23.43
C TRP A 165 9.74 -1.30 23.53
N LEU A 166 9.91 -0.63 24.67
CA LEU A 166 10.98 0.34 24.88
C LEU A 166 12.39 -0.29 24.84
N ALA A 167 12.53 -1.55 25.27
CA ALA A 167 13.80 -2.27 25.14
C ALA A 167 14.23 -2.41 23.66
N ARG A 168 13.28 -2.69 22.76
CA ARG A 168 13.54 -2.76 21.31
C ARG A 168 13.92 -1.41 20.71
N VAL A 169 13.46 -0.31 21.31
CA VAL A 169 13.82 1.04 20.88
C VAL A 169 15.32 1.31 21.07
N ARG A 170 15.92 0.72 22.11
CA ARG A 170 17.32 0.96 22.49
C ARG A 170 18.31 0.02 21.80
N SER A 171 17.81 -1.06 21.19
CA SER A 171 18.64 -2.14 20.66
C SER A 171 18.87 -2.08 19.16
N GLY A 172 18.42 -1.04 18.47
CA GLY A 172 18.63 -0.84 17.03
C GLY A 172 19.04 0.59 16.74
#